data_AF-A0A7Y7CV04-F1
#
_entry.id   AF-A0A7Y7CV04-F1
#
_cell.length_a   1.000
_cell.length_b   1.000
_cell.length_c   1.000
_cell.angle_alpha   90.00
_cell.angle_beta   90.00
_cell.angle_gamma   90.00
#
_symmetry.space_group_name_H-M   'P 1'
#
loop_
_entity.id
_entity.type
_entity.pdbx_description
1 polymer ?
#
loop_
_entity_poly.entity_id
_entity_poly.type
_entity_poly.pdbx_seq_one_letter_code
_entity_poly.pdbx_strand_id
1 'polypeptide(L)' 'MENHAIIESFSEFKDEKNIDRVTLMAFIEESFRNQLKKKFGTD' A
#
# COMPACT_ATOMS: atom_id res chain seq x y z
N MET A 1 -11.90 -12.98 5.78
CA MET A 1 -12.69 -12.33 4.71
C MET A 1 -12.11 -10.97 4.35
N GLU A 2 -11.83 -10.08 5.32
CA GLU A 2 -11.33 -8.72 5.04
C GLU A 2 -9.89 -8.66 4.47
N ASN A 3 -8.95 -9.45 5.00
CA ASN A 3 -7.56 -9.46 4.51
C ASN A 3 -7.39 -10.00 3.09
N HIS A 4 -8.30 -10.87 2.60
CA HIS A 4 -8.26 -11.36 1.22
C HIS A 4 -8.68 -10.26 0.24
N ALA A 5 -9.72 -9.49 0.58
CA ALA A 5 -10.18 -8.37 -0.24
C ALA A 5 -9.08 -7.33 -0.46
N ILE A 6 -8.26 -7.06 0.56
CA ILE A 6 -7.15 -6.10 0.46
C ILE A 6 -6.06 -6.58 -0.53
N ILE A 7 -5.72 -7.87 -0.51
CA ILE A 7 -4.71 -8.46 -1.40
C ILE A 7 -5.20 -8.43 -2.86
N GLU A 8 -6.48 -8.72 -3.08
CA GLU A 8 -7.12 -8.62 -4.40
C GLU A 8 -7.09 -7.18 -4.91
N SER A 9 -7.47 -6.19 -4.09
CA SER A 9 -7.42 -4.77 -4.48
C SER A 9 -6.01 -4.28 -4.85
N PHE A 10 -4.97 -4.73 -4.13
CA PHE A 10 -3.59 -4.38 -4.48
C PHE A 10 -3.12 -5.05 -5.77
N SER A 11 -3.62 -6.25 -6.07
CA SER A 11 -3.33 -6.96 -7.31
C SER A 11 -4.00 -6.27 -8.51
N GLU A 12 -5.26 -5.87 -8.37
CA GLU A 12 -5.98 -5.08 -9.38
C GLU A 12 -5.32 -3.72 -9.62
N PHE A 13 -4.95 -3.00 -8.55
CA PHE A 13 -4.26 -1.71 -8.67
C PHE A 13 -2.92 -1.82 -9.41
N LYS A 14 -2.16 -2.89 -9.16
CA LYS A 14 -0.91 -3.18 -9.87
C LYS A 14 -1.14 -3.27 -11.37
N ASP A 15 -2.17 -4.00 -11.79
CA ASP A 15 -2.51 -4.21 -13.19
C ASP A 15 -3.07 -2.93 -13.82
N GLU A 16 -3.95 -2.20 -13.13
CA GLU A 16 -4.50 -0.92 -13.59
C GLU A 16 -3.40 0.13 -13.83
N LYS A 17 -2.43 0.22 -12.92
CA LYS A 17 -1.31 1.17 -13.03
C LYS A 17 -0.14 0.65 -13.86
N ASN A 18 -0.19 -0.60 -14.30
CA ASN A 18 0.89 -1.27 -15.04
C ASN A 18 2.26 -1.12 -14.34
N ILE A 19 2.29 -1.43 -13.04
CA ILE A 19 3.51 -1.38 -12.22
C ILE A 19 3.93 -2.78 -11.79
N ASP A 20 5.21 -2.94 -11.44
CA ASP A 20 5.68 -4.20 -10.86
C ASP A 20 5.34 -4.28 -9.37
N ARG A 21 5.55 -5.49 -8.80
CA ARG A 21 5.31 -5.75 -7.39
C ARG A 21 6.21 -4.91 -6.48
N VAL A 22 7.43 -4.57 -6.91
CA VAL A 22 8.39 -3.81 -6.11
C VAL A 22 7.89 -2.38 -5.92
N THR A 23 7.45 -1.75 -7.01
CA THR A 23 6.87 -0.41 -7.06
C THR A 23 5.59 -0.32 -6.23
N LEU A 24 4.70 -1.32 -6.35
CA LEU A 24 3.50 -1.42 -5.52
C LEU A 24 3.84 -1.42 -4.02
N MET A 25 4.82 -2.22 -3.62
CA MET A 25 5.24 -2.31 -2.22
C MET A 25 5.85 -1.00 -1.71
N ALA A 26 6.60 -0.28 -2.55
CA ALA A 26 7.13 1.04 -2.21
C ALA A 26 6.02 2.06 -1.92
N PHE A 27 4.94 2.09 -2.74
CA PHE A 27 3.79 2.95 -2.47
C PHE A 27 3.05 2.60 -1.19
N ILE A 28 2.87 1.30 -0.94
CA ILE A 28 2.23 0.81 0.29
C ILE A 28 3.07 1.23 1.51
N GLU A 29 4.39 1.04 1.46
CA GLU A 29 5.31 1.44 2.53
C GLU A 29 5.23 2.95 2.80
N GLU A 30 5.28 3.78 1.76
CA GLU A 30 5.19 5.23 1.88
C GLU A 30 3.85 5.66 2.49
N SER A 31 2.75 5.09 2.02
CA SER A 31 1.42 5.35 2.56
C SER A 31 1.35 5.00 4.05
N PHE A 32 1.80 3.79 4.43
CA PHE A 32 1.83 3.38 5.84
C PHE A 32 2.73 4.28 6.68
N ARG A 33 3.93 4.61 6.20
CA ARG A 33 4.84 5.53 6.88
C ARG A 33 4.17 6.88 7.12
N ASN A 34 3.45 7.43 6.13
CA ASN A 34 2.72 8.68 6.27
C ASN A 34 1.57 8.57 7.28
N GLN A 35 0.82 7.46 7.28
CA GLN A 35 -0.23 7.22 8.29
C GLN A 35 0.36 7.11 9.70
N LEU A 36 1.47 6.40 9.86
CA LEU A 36 2.17 6.25 11.13
C LEU A 36 2.69 7.60 11.64
N LYS A 37 3.35 8.39 10.79
CA LYS A 37 3.80 9.75 11.14
C LYS A 37 2.63 10.64 11.57
N LYS A 38 1.50 10.58 10.87
CA LYS A 38 0.29 11.35 11.24
C LYS A 38 -0.29 10.89 12.58
N LYS A 39 -0.27 9.59 12.84
CA LYS A 39 -0.89 9.00 14.04
C LYS A 39 -0.04 9.14 15.29
N PHE A 40 1.28 9.01 15.15
CA PHE A 40 2.22 8.93 16.27
C PHE A 40 3.19 10.10 16.36
N GLY A 41 3.11 11.06 15.43
CA GLY A 41 4.06 12.16 15.35
C GLY A 41 5.38 11.76 14.70
N THR A 42 6.28 12.73 14.59
CA THR A 42 7.69 12.54 14.20
C THR A 42 8.54 13.05 15.35
N ASP A 43 8.76 12.21 16.36
CA ASP A 43 9.89 12.38 17.28
C ASP A 43 11.07 11.54 16.78
#